data_AF-A0A3D5WPB1-F1
#
_entry.id   AF-A0A3D5WPB1-F1
#
_cell.length_a   1.000
_cell.length_b   1.000
_cell.length_c   1.000
_cell.angle_alpha   90.00
_cell.angle_beta   90.00
_cell.angle_gamma   90.00
#
_symmetry.space_group_name_H-M   'P 1'
#
loop_
_entity.id
_entity.type
_entity.pdbx_description
1 polymer ?
#
loop_
_entity_poly.entity_id
_entity_poly.type
_entity_poly.pdbx_seq_one_letter_code
_entity_poly.pdbx_strand_id
1 'polypeptide(L)' 'VRGFLGRMLFPGEDGVKKVNVLSGGERVRVMLSKMMILASNVLIIDEPTAHLDMESITALNNGLIKFPGVI' A
#
# COMPACT_ATOMS: atom_id res chain seq x y z
N VAL A 1 8.10 7.06 -9.84
CA VAL A 1 7.93 5.74 -9.15
C VAL A 1 8.91 5.56 -7.98
N ARG A 2 10.25 5.59 -8.18
CA ARG A 2 11.24 5.39 -7.09
C ARG A 2 11.06 6.31 -5.87
N GLY A 3 10.86 7.62 -6.07
CA GLY A 3 10.61 8.54 -4.95
C GLY A 3 9.29 8.30 -4.21
N PHE A 4 8.28 7.72 -4.86
CA PHE A 4 7.02 7.33 -4.21
C PHE A 4 7.21 6.07 -3.37
N LEU A 5 7.87 5.05 -3.93
CA LEU A 5 8.21 3.82 -3.21
C LEU A 5 9.12 4.09 -2.01
N GLY A 6 10.07 5.04 -2.13
CA GLY A 6 10.86 5.50 -0.98
C GLY A 6 10.02 6.08 0.17
N ARG A 7 8.94 6.83 -0.14
CA ARG A 7 7.98 7.31 0.87
C ARG A 7 7.12 6.18 1.47
N MET A 8 6.95 5.09 0.74
CA MET A 8 6.29 3.87 1.19
C MET A 8 7.28 2.90 1.86
N LEU A 9 8.43 3.40 2.35
CA LEU A 9 9.46 2.62 3.04
C LEU A 9 10.10 1.50 2.18
N PHE A 10 10.18 1.71 0.87
CA PHE A 10 10.96 0.89 -0.08
C PHE A 10 12.09 1.73 -0.72
N PRO A 11 13.13 2.11 0.05
CA PRO A 11 14.27 2.86 -0.47
C PRO A 11 15.24 1.99 -1.29
N GLY A 12 15.93 2.60 -2.25
CA GLY A 12 17.10 1.99 -2.89
C GLY A 12 16.86 0.58 -3.46
N GLU A 13 17.62 -0.39 -2.96
CA GLU A 13 17.55 -1.79 -3.39
C GLU A 13 16.29 -2.53 -2.95
N ASP A 14 15.60 -2.06 -1.89
CA ASP A 14 14.36 -2.67 -1.43
C ASP A 14 13.24 -2.56 -2.48
N GLY A 15 13.25 -1.46 -3.25
CA GLY A 15 12.32 -1.26 -4.36
C GLY A 15 12.53 -2.21 -5.56
N VAL A 16 13.60 -3.01 -5.54
CA VAL A 16 13.96 -3.97 -6.60
C VAL A 16 13.85 -5.43 -6.13
N LYS A 17 13.57 -5.66 -4.84
CA LYS A 17 13.33 -6.99 -4.29
C LYS A 17 12.14 -7.66 -4.97
N LYS A 18 12.23 -8.98 -5.17
CA LYS A 18 11.11 -9.76 -5.71
C LYS A 18 9.97 -9.79 -4.68
N VAL A 19 8.73 -9.68 -5.14
CA VAL A 19 7.54 -9.65 -4.26
C VAL A 19 7.44 -10.90 -3.37
N ASN A 20 7.92 -12.05 -3.85
CA ASN A 20 7.87 -13.31 -3.12
C ASN A 20 8.76 -13.32 -1.85
N VAL A 21 9.79 -12.48 -1.76
CA VAL A 21 10.66 -12.40 -0.57
C VAL A 21 10.19 -11.36 0.45
N LEU A 22 9.14 -10.60 0.14
CA LEU A 22 8.56 -9.60 1.05
C LEU A 22 7.74 -10.28 2.16
N SER A 23 7.80 -9.71 3.36
CA SER A 23 6.93 -10.05 4.49
C SER A 23 5.46 -9.72 4.20
N GLY A 24 4.54 -10.25 5.02
CA GLY A 24 3.10 -9.99 4.87
C GLY A 24 2.76 -8.49 4.81
N GLY A 25 3.27 -7.70 5.76
CA GLY A 25 3.04 -6.25 5.81
C GLY A 25 3.67 -5.50 4.63
N GLU A 26 4.87 -5.89 4.19
CA GLU A 26 5.50 -5.30 3.00
C GLU A 26 4.68 -5.59 1.73
N ARG A 27 4.14 -6.80 1.58
CA ARG A 27 3.28 -7.14 0.43
C ARG A 27 2.03 -6.26 0.40
N VAL A 28 1.37 -6.08 1.54
CA VAL A 28 0.20 -5.18 1.65
C VAL A 28 0.60 -3.76 1.28
N ARG A 29 1.75 -3.27 1.77
CA ARG A 29 2.22 -1.92 1.46
C ARG A 29 2.57 -1.72 -0.03
N VAL A 30 3.19 -2.71 -0.69
CA VAL A 30 3.43 -2.67 -2.14
C VAL A 30 2.10 -2.67 -2.91
N MET A 31 1.12 -3.47 -2.49
CA MET A 31 -0.19 -3.54 -3.11
C MET A 31 -0.94 -2.20 -3.01
N LEU A 32 -0.96 -1.60 -1.82
CA LEU A 32 -1.51 -0.26 -1.61
C LEU A 32 -0.77 0.79 -2.45
N SER A 33 0.56 0.74 -2.49
CA SER A 33 1.37 1.63 -3.33
C SER A 33 0.99 1.53 -4.81
N LYS A 34 0.78 0.31 -5.30
CA LYS A 34 0.36 0.05 -6.68
C LYS A 34 -1.03 0.63 -6.95
N MET A 35 -1.99 0.43 -6.04
CA MET A 35 -3.35 0.98 -6.17
C MET A 35 -3.32 2.52 -6.22
N MET A 36 -2.53 3.17 -5.36
CA MET A 36 -2.37 4.62 -5.35
C MET A 36 -1.74 5.15 -6.66
N ILE A 37 -0.78 4.43 -7.23
CA ILE A 37 -0.14 4.81 -8.51
C ILE A 37 -1.08 4.62 -9.70
N LEU A 38 -1.90 3.56 -9.70
CA LEU A 38 -2.86 3.28 -10.76
C LEU A 38 -3.99 4.32 -10.82
N ALA A 39 -4.20 5.09 -9.74
CA ALA A 39 -5.22 6.13 -9.65
C ALA A 39 -6.62 5.63 -10.04
N SER A 40 -6.96 4.41 -9.63
CA SER A 40 -8.27 3.81 -9.86
C SER A 40 -9.38 4.65 -9.22
N ASN A 41 -10.57 4.65 -9.82
CA ASN A 41 -11.78 5.30 -9.30
C ASN A 41 -12.70 4.35 -8.52
N VAL A 42 -12.45 3.04 -8.62
CA VAL A 42 -13.14 1.98 -7.86
C VAL A 42 -12.08 1.11 -7.19
N LEU A 43 -12.27 0.83 -5.90
CA LEU A 43 -11.32 0.09 -5.08
C LEU A 43 -12.01 -1.08 -4.38
N ILE A 44 -11.77 -2.30 -4.85
CA ILE A 44 -12.26 -3.52 -4.20
C ILE A 44 -11.10 -4.11 -3.40
N ILE A 45 -11.27 -4.26 -2.08
CA ILE A 45 -10.24 -4.82 -1.20
C ILE A 45 -10.84 -5.89 -0.30
N ASP A 46 -10.19 -7.06 -0.28
CA ASP A 46 -10.50 -8.13 0.65
C ASP A 46 -9.47 -8.14 1.78
N GLU A 47 -9.94 -8.25 3.02
CA GLU A 47 -9.14 -8.16 4.26
C GLU A 47 -8.04 -7.07 4.26
N PRO A 48 -8.38 -5.78 4.01
CA PRO A 48 -7.42 -4.69 3.81
C PRO A 48 -6.47 -4.42 5.00
N THR A 49 -6.84 -4.88 6.20
CA THR A 49 -6.11 -4.67 7.44
C THR A 49 -5.26 -5.87 7.86
N ALA A 50 -5.28 -6.97 7.11
CA ALA A 50 -4.51 -8.16 7.44
C ALA A 50 -3.01 -7.86 7.46
N HIS A 51 -2.32 -8.39 8.47
CA HIS A 51 -0.87 -8.22 8.65
C HIS A 51 -0.38 -6.76 8.79
N LEU A 52 -1.28 -5.79 9.03
CA LEU A 52 -0.94 -4.41 9.34
C LEU A 52 -0.81 -4.19 10.85
N ASP A 53 0.08 -3.28 11.23
CA ASP A 53 0.12 -2.74 12.59
C ASP A 53 -0.96 -1.64 12.78
N MET A 54 -1.19 -1.25 14.03
CA MET A 54 -2.25 -0.29 14.37
C MET A 54 -2.07 1.08 13.69
N GLU A 55 -0.82 1.51 13.52
CA GLU A 55 -0.51 2.77 12.85
C GLU A 55 -0.85 2.71 11.35
N SER A 56 -0.48 1.61 10.68
CA SER A 56 -0.82 1.38 9.27
C SER A 56 -2.32 1.23 9.05
N ILE A 57 -3.05 0.57 9.95
CA ILE A 57 -4.51 0.47 9.90
C ILE A 57 -5.14 1.87 9.99
N THR A 58 -4.66 2.70 10.91
CA THR A 58 -5.14 4.07 11.08
C THR A 58 -4.87 4.91 9.83
N ALA A 59 -3.68 4.80 9.26
CA ALA A 59 -3.31 5.48 8.01
C ALA A 59 -4.19 5.03 6.84
N LEU A 60 -4.45 3.71 6.72
CA LEU A 60 -5.32 3.14 5.69
C LEU A 60 -6.74 3.67 5.82
N ASN A 61 -7.34 3.61 7.02
CA ASN A 61 -8.69 4.11 7.27
C ASN A 61 -8.82 5.60 6.93
N ASN A 62 -7.85 6.42 7.35
CA ASN A 62 -7.81 7.83 7.01
C ASN A 62 -7.67 8.09 5.51
N GLY A 63 -6.95 7.22 4.79
CA GLY A 63 -6.83 7.25 3.34
C GLY A 63 -8.14 6.90 2.64
N LEU A 64 -8.82 5.84 3.09
CA LEU A 64 -10.10 5.39 2.55
C LEU A 64 -11.21 6.43 2.75
N ILE A 65 -11.27 7.09 3.91
CA ILE A 65 -12.23 8.19 4.17
C ILE A 65 -12.05 9.35 3.18
N LYS A 66 -10.81 9.61 2.75
CA LYS A 66 -10.48 10.71 1.83
C LYS A 66 -10.53 10.30 0.36
N PHE A 67 -10.77 9.03 0.07
CA PHE A 67 -10.77 8.54 -1.31
C PHE A 67 -12.03 9.06 -2.02
N PRO A 68 -11.89 9.82 -3.12
CA PRO A 68 -13.02 10.47 -3.78
C PRO A 68 -13.85 9.52 -4.65
N GLY A 69 -13.36 8.29 -4.87
CA GLY A 69 -14.02 7.28 -5.70
C GLY A 69 -14.96 6.39 -4.90
N VAL A 70 -15.23 5.22 -5.45
CA VAL A 70 -16.05 4.18 -4.81
C VAL A 70 -15.12 3.14 -4.18
N ILE A 71 -15.42 2.75 -2.94
CA ILE A 71 -14.78 1.67 -2.22
C ILE A 71 -15.82 0.58 -1.99
#